data_AF-A0A7C1T839-F1
#
_entry.id   AF-A0A7C1T839-F1
#
_cell.length_a   1.000
_cell.length_b   1.000
_cell.length_c   1.000
_cell.angle_alpha   90.00
_cell.angle_beta   90.00
_cell.angle_gamma   90.00
#
_symmetry.space_group_name_H-M   'P 1'
#
loop_
_entity.id
_entity.type
_entity.pdbx_description
1 polymer ?
#
loop_
_entity_poly.entity_id
_entity_poly.type
_entity_poly.pdbx_seq_one_letter_code
_entity_poly.pdbx_strand_id
1 'polypeptide(L)' 'MKKLSLLLATIFVLSLVGCTKVGSEAWCVDMKEKPKGDWSTNEAGDFAKHCVF' A
#
# COMPACT_ATOMS: atom_id res chain seq x y z
N MET A 1 -30.76 3.69 10.17
CA MET A 1 -30.07 2.40 10.43
C MET A 1 -29.52 1.75 9.15
N LYS A 2 -30.31 1.49 8.11
CA LYS A 2 -29.85 0.85 6.85
C LYS A 2 -28.67 1.58 6.14
N LYS A 3 -28.74 2.92 6.05
CA LYS A 3 -27.67 3.73 5.44
C LYS A 3 -26.36 3.71 6.24
N LEU A 4 -26.46 3.67 7.57
CA LEU A 4 -25.31 3.60 8.47
C LEU A 4 -24.62 2.23 8.40
N SER A 5 -25.42 1.16 8.31
CA SER A 5 -24.90 -0.19 8.12
C SER A 5 -24.16 -0.37 6.78
N LEU A 6 -24.65 0.29 5.72
CA LEU A 6 -24.02 0.25 4.39
C LEU A 6 -22.68 1.03 4.35
N LEU A 7 -22.61 2.16 5.05
CA LEU A 7 -21.39 2.96 5.24
C LEU A 7 -20.32 2.21 6.04
N LEU A 8 -20.71 1.51 7.11
CA LEU A 8 -19.76 0.77 7.94
C LEU A 8 -19.17 -0.44 7.19
N ALA A 9 -19.99 -1.10 6.35
CA ALA A 9 -19.54 -2.21 5.50
C ALA A 9 -18.53 -1.76 4.43
N THR A 10 -18.70 -0.56 3.85
CA THR A 10 -17.78 -0.04 2.83
C THR A 10 -16.42 0.34 3.43
N ILE A 11 -16.40 0.96 4.62
CA ILE A 11 -15.16 1.28 5.33
C ILE A 11 -14.38 0.01 5.71
N PHE A 12 -15.08 -1.03 6.14
CA PHE A 12 -14.47 -2.32 6.48
C PHE A 12 -13.79 -2.97 5.26
N VAL A 13 -14.42 -2.91 4.08
CA VAL A 13 -13.82 -3.42 2.84
C VAL A 13 -12.57 -2.63 2.43
N LEU A 14 -12.56 -1.30 2.63
CA LEU A 14 -11.38 -0.47 2.34
C LEU A 14 -10.18 -0.79 3.25
N SER A 15 -10.41 -1.31 4.46
CA SER A 15 -9.32 -1.67 5.39
C SER A 15 -8.59 -2.97 5.04
N LEU A 16 -9.05 -3.70 4.03
CA LEU A 16 -8.46 -4.99 3.61
C LEU A 16 -7.30 -4.84 2.60
N VAL A 17 -6.78 -3.63 2.37
CA VAL A 17 -5.52 -3.46 1.63
C VAL A 17 -4.36 -4.01 2.46
N GLY A 18 -4.07 -5.30 2.27
CA GLY A 18 -3.00 -6.01 2.96
C GLY A 18 -1.61 -5.58 2.49
N CYS A 19 -0.61 -5.77 3.35
CA CYS A 19 0.79 -5.52 3.01
C CYS A 19 1.24 -6.43 1.86
N THR A 20 1.68 -5.83 0.76
CA THR A 20 2.33 -6.52 -0.35
C THR A 20 3.74 -6.95 0.03
N LYS A 21 4.22 -8.07 -0.53
CA LYS A 21 5.57 -8.58 -0.24
C LYS A 21 6.61 -7.58 -0.76
N VAL A 22 7.53 -7.15 0.10
CA VAL A 22 8.65 -6.27 -0.28
C VAL A 22 9.38 -6.83 -1.50
N GLY A 23 9.56 -5.99 -2.52
CA GLY A 23 10.20 -6.34 -3.78
C GLY A 23 9.36 -7.15 -4.78
N SER A 24 8.10 -7.46 -4.46
CA SER A 24 7.17 -7.98 -5.47
C SER A 24 6.75 -6.89 -6.46
N GLU A 25 6.29 -7.28 -7.66
CA GLU A 25 5.81 -6.32 -8.66
C GLU A 25 4.73 -5.40 -8.11
N ALA A 26 3.74 -5.96 -7.40
CA ALA A 26 2.68 -5.19 -6.74
C ALA A 26 3.27 -4.17 -5.74
N TRP A 27 4.20 -4.59 -4.89
CA TRP A 27 4.85 -3.68 -3.94
C TRP A 27 5.66 -2.58 -4.64
N CYS A 28 6.37 -2.91 -5.73
CA CYS A 28 7.09 -1.92 -6.51
C CYS A 28 6.16 -0.89 -7.16
N VAL A 29 4.97 -1.31 -7.61
CA VAL A 29 3.94 -0.40 -8.15
C VAL A 29 3.41 0.50 -7.03
N ASP A 30 3.01 -0.07 -5.89
CA ASP A 30 2.52 0.67 -4.73
C ASP A 30 3.54 1.72 -4.26
N MET A 31 4.81 1.35 -4.20
CA MET A 31 5.90 2.24 -3.81
C MET A 31 6.08 3.41 -4.79
N LYS A 32 5.91 3.19 -6.11
CA LYS A 32 6.00 4.26 -7.11
C LYS A 32 4.90 5.31 -6.95
N GLU A 33 3.73 4.91 -6.47
CA GLU A 33 2.60 5.81 -6.21
C GLU A 33 2.72 6.54 -4.87
N LYS A 34 3.37 5.91 -3.87
CA LYS A 34 3.63 6.50 -2.56
C LYS A 34 4.54 7.74 -2.66
N PRO A 35 4.17 8.90 -2.09
CA PRO A 35 5.04 10.08 -2.05
C PRO A 35 6.41 9.77 -1.45
N LYS A 36 7.49 10.13 -2.14
CA LYS A 36 8.87 9.78 -1.72
C LYS A 36 9.28 10.35 -0.35
N GLY A 37 8.66 11.45 0.07
CA GLY A 37 8.88 12.04 1.40
C GLY A 37 8.33 11.17 2.55
N ASP A 38 7.39 10.27 2.25
CA ASP A 38 6.79 9.36 3.22
C ASP A 38 7.51 8.00 3.27
N TRP A 39 8.58 7.85 2.49
CA TRP A 39 9.36 6.62 2.48
C TRP A 39 10.25 6.57 3.72
N SER A 40 10.27 5.42 4.38
CA SER A 40 11.33 5.11 5.34
C SER A 40 12.65 4.82 4.62
N THR A 41 13.77 4.95 5.34
CA THR A 41 15.10 4.60 4.81
C THR A 41 15.16 3.15 4.32
N ASN A 42 14.48 2.23 5.01
CA ASN A 42 14.43 0.82 4.63
C ASN A 42 13.66 0.64 3.32
N GLU A 43 12.47 1.23 3.21
CA GLU A 43 11.67 1.17 1.98
C GLU A 43 12.42 1.73 0.77
N ALA A 44 13.14 2.85 0.93
CA ALA A 44 13.97 3.42 -0.13
C ALA A 44 15.10 2.46 -0.56
N GLY A 45 15.78 1.86 0.41
CA GLY A 45 16.84 0.89 0.16
C GLY A 45 16.31 -0.37 -0.52
N ASP A 46 15.19 -0.90 -0.05
CA ASP A 46 14.59 -2.12 -0.60
C ASP A 46 14.01 -1.86 -2.00
N PHE A 47 13.42 -0.70 -2.25
CA PHE A 47 12.96 -0.32 -3.58
C PHE A 47 14.12 -0.25 -4.57
N ALA A 48 15.24 0.39 -4.18
CA ALA A 48 16.43 0.43 -5.03
C ALA A 48 17.00 -0.98 -5.31
N LYS A 49 16.95 -1.88 -4.32
CA LYS A 49 17.43 -3.27 -4.43
C LYS A 49 16.49 -4.22 -5.15
N HIS A 50 15.22 -3.87 -5.35
CA HIS A 50 14.20 -4.82 -5.84
C HIS A 50 13.38 -4.32 -7.03
N CYS A 51 13.37 -3.02 -7.32
CA CYS A 51 12.39 -2.42 -8.24
C CYS A 51 12.99 -1.49 -9.31
N VAL A 52 14.30 -1.24 -9.28
CA VAL A 52 14.98 -0.25 -10.16
C VAL A 52 15.77 -0.89 -11.31
N PHE A 53 15.80 -2.23 -11.37
CA PHE A 53 16.41 -2.98 -12.47
C PHE A 53 15.46 -3.25 -13.63
#